data_AF-A0A0H3XHX3-F1
#
_entry.id   AF-A0A0H3XHX3-F1
#
_cell.length_a   1.000
_cell.length_b   1.000
_cell.length_c   1.000
_cell.angle_alpha   90.00
_cell.angle_beta   90.00
_cell.angle_gamma   90.00
#
_symmetry.space_group_name_H-M   'P 1'
#
loop_
_entity.id
_entity.type
_entity.pdbx_description
1 polymer ?
#
loop_
_entity_poly.entity_id
_entity_poly.type
_entity_poly.pdbx_seq_one_letter_code
_entity_poly.pdbx_strand_id
1 'polypeptide(L)'
;MKIKTQHQMFNRCINYIFKSVLKTTRTYIYMLIAPIVLMTLVYFLWYQSILKNSRYILITAFTLLPSLFLLFLVSYIICEWRDSVFIKQLKNFGISRFQFISALLIVLFTTNFIAVLLVIGYLFFLDSFRHPHIVQIWLLQMHAVDQWLGVIFGIILNILVVFFLSLLVSGALKNIYLVQSINILILVLFLFFGDFFIDLGYATSKAAIVVGYFIPQKYLTWIVYMFYTQSEINSYGFFLIVPAIDRNLSFLSIYQPIFGTLIFLGLFSVSSYFAFLMGTKR
;
A
#
# COMPACT_ATOMS: atom_id res chain seq x y z
N MET A 1 5.60 -29.42 -25.38
CA MET A 1 7.01 -29.24 -24.98
C MET A 1 7.39 -27.77 -24.70
N LYS A 2 7.07 -26.80 -25.58
CA LYS A 2 7.37 -25.35 -25.39
C LYS A 2 6.69 -24.67 -24.17
N ILE A 3 5.48 -25.08 -23.80
CA ILE A 3 4.77 -24.50 -22.63
C ILE A 3 5.46 -24.91 -21.32
N LYS A 4 5.89 -26.18 -21.23
CA LYS A 4 6.59 -26.72 -20.05
C LYS A 4 7.94 -26.02 -19.84
N THR A 5 8.65 -25.69 -20.91
CA THR A 5 9.91 -24.93 -20.83
C THR A 5 9.67 -23.46 -20.44
N GLN A 6 8.63 -22.80 -20.97
CA GLN A 6 8.26 -21.44 -20.57
C GLN A 6 7.88 -21.32 -19.09
N HIS A 7 7.08 -22.25 -18.58
CA HIS A 7 6.72 -22.29 -17.16
C HIS A 7 7.96 -22.51 -16.27
N GLN A 8 8.87 -23.39 -16.67
CA GLN A 8 10.12 -23.61 -15.93
C GLN A 8 11.01 -22.36 -15.91
N MET A 9 11.08 -21.62 -17.03
CA MET A 9 11.82 -20.35 -17.10
C MET A 9 11.20 -19.26 -16.22
N PHE A 10 9.86 -19.15 -16.20
CA PHE A 10 9.16 -18.20 -15.33
C PHE A 10 9.39 -18.50 -13.84
N ASN A 11 9.28 -19.76 -13.42
CA ASN A 11 9.58 -20.16 -12.04
C ASN A 11 11.04 -19.88 -11.66
N ARG A 12 11.98 -20.13 -12.56
CA ARG A 12 13.40 -19.77 -12.34
C ARG A 12 13.58 -18.26 -12.20
N CYS A 13 12.85 -17.46 -12.97
CA CYS A 13 12.84 -16.01 -12.86
C CYS A 13 12.32 -15.56 -11.48
N ILE A 14 11.17 -16.08 -11.03
CA ILE A 14 10.61 -15.80 -9.70
C ILE A 14 11.64 -16.14 -8.61
N ASN A 15 12.21 -17.35 -8.65
CA ASN A 15 13.20 -17.79 -7.65
C ASN A 15 14.45 -16.91 -7.64
N TYR A 16 14.90 -16.46 -8.81
CA TYR A 16 16.03 -15.55 -8.92
C TYR A 16 15.71 -14.17 -8.31
N ILE A 17 14.56 -13.60 -8.67
CA ILE A 17 14.09 -12.30 -8.14
C ILE A 17 13.94 -12.40 -6.62
N PHE A 18 13.33 -13.45 -6.07
CA PHE A 18 13.25 -13.67 -4.62
C PHE A 18 14.62 -13.63 -3.95
N LYS A 19 15.58 -14.41 -4.47
CA LYS A 19 16.93 -14.47 -3.91
C LYS A 19 17.64 -13.12 -3.97
N SER A 20 17.49 -12.39 -5.08
CA SER A 20 18.10 -11.07 -5.26
C SER A 20 17.50 -10.03 -4.31
N VAL A 21 16.16 -9.98 -4.23
CA VAL A 21 15.43 -9.06 -3.35
C VAL A 21 15.76 -9.33 -1.88
N LEU A 22 15.67 -10.58 -1.42
CA LEU A 22 15.90 -10.91 -0.01
C LEU A 22 17.38 -10.82 0.42
N LYS A 23 18.32 -10.89 -0.51
CA LYS A 23 19.75 -10.69 -0.20
C LYS A 23 20.10 -9.22 0.03
N THR A 24 19.29 -8.30 -0.47
CA THR A 24 19.59 -6.87 -0.44
C THR A 24 19.20 -6.26 0.91
N THR A 25 20.14 -5.59 1.58
CA THR A 25 19.89 -4.92 2.87
C THR A 25 18.77 -3.87 2.80
N ARG A 26 18.65 -3.19 1.65
CA ARG A 26 17.62 -2.18 1.38
C ARG A 26 16.20 -2.73 1.44
N THR A 27 16.00 -4.01 1.13
CA THR A 27 14.70 -4.67 1.30
C THR A 27 14.27 -4.64 2.76
N TYR A 28 15.16 -4.98 3.69
CA TYR A 28 14.84 -4.93 5.12
C TYR A 28 14.64 -3.50 5.62
N ILE A 29 15.42 -2.54 5.11
CA ILE A 29 15.26 -1.12 5.45
C ILE A 29 13.88 -0.62 5.03
N TYR A 30 13.49 -0.79 3.77
CA TYR A 30 12.23 -0.25 3.25
C TYR A 30 11.01 -1.06 3.68
N MET A 31 11.12 -2.38 3.88
CA MET A 31 9.95 -3.22 4.19
C MET A 31 9.71 -3.41 5.68
N LEU A 32 10.74 -3.28 6.53
CA LEU A 32 10.60 -3.48 7.97
C LEU A 32 11.00 -2.24 8.75
N ILE A 33 12.25 -1.79 8.64
CA ILE A 33 12.79 -0.77 9.54
C ILE A 33 12.02 0.56 9.39
N ALA A 34 11.91 1.08 8.18
CA ALA A 34 11.26 2.38 7.95
C ALA A 34 9.73 2.34 8.25
N PRO A 35 8.97 1.31 7.83
CA PRO A 35 7.60 1.10 8.28
C PRO A 35 7.45 1.04 9.80
N ILE A 36 8.30 0.30 10.50
CA ILE A 36 8.24 0.20 11.97
C ILE A 36 8.44 1.58 12.59
N VAL A 37 9.47 2.32 12.16
CA VAL A 37 9.73 3.68 12.68
C VAL A 37 8.53 4.60 12.46
N LEU A 38 7.94 4.60 11.26
CA LEU A 38 6.79 5.43 10.95
C LEU A 38 5.55 5.00 11.78
N MET A 39 5.28 3.71 11.86
CA MET A 39 4.13 3.18 12.61
C MET A 39 4.25 3.47 14.10
N THR A 40 5.43 3.34 14.68
CA THR A 40 5.69 3.70 16.07
C THR A 40 5.45 5.19 16.32
N LEU A 41 5.94 6.06 15.42
CA LEU A 41 5.67 7.50 15.49
C LEU A 41 4.17 7.80 15.41
N VAL A 42 3.49 7.27 14.40
CA VAL A 42 2.04 7.50 14.20
C VAL A 42 1.24 6.98 15.39
N TYR A 43 1.55 5.78 15.89
CA TYR A 43 0.90 5.19 17.06
C TYR A 43 1.04 6.10 18.28
N PHE A 44 2.24 6.59 18.60
CA PHE A 44 2.43 7.45 19.77
C PHE A 44 1.82 8.84 19.62
N LEU A 45 1.90 9.45 18.44
CA LEU A 45 1.30 10.76 18.17
C LEU A 45 -0.23 10.72 18.31
N TRP A 46 -0.84 9.61 17.88
CA TRP A 46 -2.30 9.47 17.86
C TRP A 46 -2.88 8.76 19.07
N TYR A 47 -2.04 8.17 19.93
CA TYR A 47 -2.45 7.42 21.11
C TYR A 47 -3.48 8.18 21.95
N GLN A 48 -3.17 9.41 22.38
CA GLN A 48 -4.07 10.20 23.24
C GLN A 48 -5.39 10.55 22.54
N SER A 49 -5.35 10.85 21.24
CA SER A 49 -6.56 11.18 20.47
C SER A 49 -7.47 9.97 20.29
N ILE A 50 -6.89 8.79 20.05
CA ILE A 50 -7.64 7.54 19.95
C ILE A 50 -8.32 7.22 21.29
N LEU A 51 -7.60 7.39 22.41
CA LEU A 51 -8.15 7.14 23.74
C LEU A 51 -9.28 8.08 24.10
N LYS A 52 -9.09 9.38 23.92
CA LYS A 52 -10.08 10.40 24.31
C LYS A 52 -11.43 10.20 23.62
N ASN A 53 -11.41 9.73 22.38
CA ASN A 53 -12.60 9.59 21.55
C ASN A 53 -13.03 8.11 21.39
N SER A 54 -12.31 7.15 22.00
CA SER A 54 -12.50 5.70 21.83
C SER A 54 -12.51 5.24 20.35
N ARG A 55 -11.64 5.82 19.52
CA ARG A 55 -11.65 5.64 18.05
C ARG A 55 -10.60 4.66 17.55
N TYR A 56 -10.76 3.41 17.97
CA TYR A 56 -9.88 2.30 17.59
C TYR A 56 -9.80 2.08 16.08
N ILE A 57 -10.84 2.49 15.34
CA ILE A 57 -10.91 2.42 13.87
C ILE A 57 -9.73 3.06 13.14
N LEU A 58 -9.09 4.09 13.71
CA LEU A 58 -7.95 4.77 13.07
C LEU A 58 -6.77 3.81 12.83
N ILE A 59 -6.61 2.79 13.68
CA ILE A 59 -5.59 1.74 13.51
C ILE A 59 -5.81 0.99 12.20
N THR A 60 -7.07 0.76 11.81
CA THR A 60 -7.39 0.04 10.58
C THR A 60 -6.78 0.73 9.37
N ALA A 61 -6.87 2.06 9.26
CA ALA A 61 -6.19 2.79 8.18
C ALA A 61 -4.68 2.67 8.31
N PHE A 62 -4.11 2.79 9.51
CA PHE A 62 -2.66 2.69 9.71
C PHE A 62 -2.07 1.34 9.27
N THR A 63 -2.87 0.25 9.25
CA THR A 63 -2.41 -1.05 8.67
C THR A 63 -1.96 -0.96 7.21
N LEU A 64 -2.38 0.07 6.47
CA LEU A 64 -2.01 0.31 5.08
C LEU A 64 -0.66 1.04 4.93
N LEU A 65 -0.14 1.68 5.98
CA LEU A 65 1.09 2.47 5.93
C LEU A 65 2.34 1.66 5.55
N PRO A 66 2.56 0.44 6.08
CA PRO A 66 3.76 -0.32 5.75
C PRO A 66 3.87 -0.60 4.25
N SER A 67 2.74 -0.88 3.59
CA SER A 67 2.72 -1.14 2.16
C SER A 67 3.08 0.07 1.30
N LEU A 68 3.01 1.31 1.82
CA LEU A 68 3.44 2.51 1.07
C LEU A 68 4.94 2.52 0.82
N PHE A 69 5.73 1.89 1.69
CA PHE A 69 7.18 1.84 1.51
C PHE A 69 7.64 0.97 0.34
N LEU A 70 6.72 0.16 -0.21
CA LEU A 70 6.94 -0.53 -1.46
C LEU A 70 7.22 0.44 -2.63
N LEU A 71 6.76 1.71 -2.53
CA LEU A 71 7.12 2.79 -3.47
C LEU A 71 8.64 2.88 -3.63
N PHE A 72 9.39 2.94 -2.53
CA PHE A 72 10.84 3.12 -2.55
C PHE A 72 11.56 1.88 -3.06
N LEU A 73 11.14 0.70 -2.59
CA LEU A 73 11.79 -0.57 -2.94
C LEU A 73 11.63 -0.92 -4.41
N VAL A 74 10.40 -0.90 -4.96
CA VAL A 74 10.15 -1.21 -6.37
C VAL A 74 10.95 -0.25 -7.25
N SER A 75 10.85 1.05 -6.97
CA SER A 75 11.54 2.07 -7.74
C SER A 75 13.05 1.91 -7.73
N TYR A 76 13.60 1.57 -6.56
CA TYR A 76 15.02 1.29 -6.39
C TYR A 76 15.46 0.09 -7.23
N ILE A 77 14.77 -1.05 -7.10
CA ILE A 77 15.06 -2.29 -7.82
C ILE A 77 15.01 -2.05 -9.34
N ILE A 78 13.97 -1.37 -9.84
CA ILE A 78 13.82 -1.10 -11.27
C ILE A 78 14.95 -0.22 -11.80
N CYS A 79 15.34 0.82 -11.06
CA CYS A 79 16.44 1.68 -11.48
C CYS A 79 17.77 0.93 -11.49
N GLU A 80 18.11 0.21 -10.42
CA GLU A 80 19.35 -0.56 -10.33
C GLU A 80 19.43 -1.64 -11.41
N TRP A 81 18.33 -2.37 -11.63
CA TRP A 81 18.31 -3.46 -12.60
C TRP A 81 18.35 -2.98 -14.04
N ARG A 82 17.79 -1.79 -14.32
CA ARG A 82 17.93 -1.13 -15.62
C ARG A 82 19.38 -0.75 -15.93
N ASP A 83 20.10 -0.28 -14.93
CA ASP A 83 21.51 0.11 -15.08
C ASP A 83 22.44 -1.12 -15.09
N SER A 84 21.97 -2.26 -14.61
CA SER A 84 22.70 -3.53 -14.62
C SER A 84 22.55 -4.34 -15.93
N VAL A 85 23.40 -5.35 -16.11
CA VAL A 85 23.32 -6.31 -17.23
C VAL A 85 22.07 -7.21 -17.13
N PHE A 86 21.32 -7.16 -16.03
CA PHE A 86 20.21 -8.05 -15.74
C PHE A 86 19.09 -7.99 -16.78
N ILE A 87 18.63 -6.79 -17.18
CA ILE A 87 17.58 -6.66 -18.20
C ILE A 87 18.05 -7.19 -19.56
N LYS A 88 19.34 -7.01 -19.89
CA LYS A 88 19.93 -7.53 -21.12
C LYS A 88 19.99 -9.06 -21.10
N GLN A 89 20.35 -9.65 -19.97
CA GLN A 89 20.40 -11.10 -19.78
C GLN A 89 19.01 -11.74 -19.82
N LEU A 90 17.98 -11.10 -19.25
CA LEU A 90 16.60 -11.59 -19.32
C LEU A 90 16.10 -11.77 -20.76
N LYS A 91 16.52 -10.88 -21.67
CA LYS A 91 16.22 -11.01 -23.10
C LYS A 91 16.91 -12.23 -23.71
N ASN A 92 18.15 -12.53 -23.30
CA ASN A 92 18.89 -13.71 -23.75
C ASN A 92 18.27 -15.02 -23.23
N PHE A 93 17.63 -14.99 -22.06
CA PHE A 93 16.88 -16.13 -21.51
C PHE A 93 15.47 -16.30 -22.10
N GLY A 94 15.06 -15.45 -23.05
CA GLY A 94 13.76 -15.57 -23.73
C GLY A 94 12.55 -15.22 -22.85
N ILE A 95 12.76 -14.52 -21.72
CA ILE A 95 11.68 -14.09 -20.83
C ILE A 95 11.02 -12.83 -21.41
N SER A 96 9.70 -12.84 -21.54
CA SER A 96 8.98 -11.66 -22.02
C SER A 96 8.92 -10.56 -20.94
N ARG A 97 8.78 -9.31 -21.35
CA ARG A 97 8.67 -8.16 -20.42
C ARG A 97 7.48 -8.31 -19.47
N PHE A 98 6.36 -8.82 -19.99
CA PHE A 98 5.18 -9.10 -19.17
C PHE A 98 5.45 -10.18 -18.13
N GLN A 99 6.10 -11.29 -18.52
CA GLN A 99 6.53 -12.31 -17.57
C GLN A 99 7.46 -11.74 -16.50
N PHE A 100 8.39 -10.87 -16.88
CA PHE A 100 9.27 -10.22 -15.91
C PHE A 100 8.50 -9.35 -14.90
N ILE A 101 7.61 -8.47 -15.38
CA ILE A 101 6.78 -7.61 -14.50
C ILE A 101 5.90 -8.46 -13.59
N SER A 102 5.25 -9.51 -14.11
CA SER A 102 4.42 -10.41 -13.31
C SER A 102 5.23 -11.19 -12.27
N ALA A 103 6.44 -11.65 -12.61
CA ALA A 103 7.34 -12.29 -11.65
C ALA A 103 7.74 -11.31 -10.54
N LEU A 104 8.11 -10.08 -10.91
CA LEU A 104 8.45 -9.03 -9.95
C LEU A 104 7.27 -8.70 -9.03
N LEU A 105 6.06 -8.60 -9.59
CA LEU A 105 4.82 -8.37 -8.83
C LEU A 105 4.61 -9.48 -7.80
N ILE A 106 4.69 -10.75 -8.19
CA ILE A 106 4.49 -11.89 -7.28
C ILE A 106 5.48 -11.86 -6.12
N VAL A 107 6.76 -11.64 -6.41
CA VAL A 107 7.81 -11.59 -5.37
C VAL A 107 7.56 -10.44 -4.41
N LEU A 108 7.41 -9.23 -4.94
CA LEU A 108 7.28 -8.04 -4.11
C LEU A 108 5.94 -7.96 -3.38
N PHE A 109 4.88 -8.50 -3.97
CA PHE A 109 3.59 -8.70 -3.30
C PHE A 109 3.75 -9.60 -2.09
N THR A 110 4.37 -10.78 -2.26
CA THR A 110 4.56 -11.75 -1.17
C THR A 110 5.43 -11.18 -0.06
N THR A 111 6.57 -10.56 -0.41
CA THR A 111 7.46 -9.92 0.57
C THR A 111 6.77 -8.78 1.32
N ASN A 112 5.99 -7.94 0.63
CA ASN A 112 5.28 -6.84 1.27
C ASN A 112 4.13 -7.32 2.15
N PHE A 113 3.38 -8.31 1.71
CA PHE A 113 2.29 -8.87 2.51
C PHE A 113 2.79 -9.44 3.84
N ILE A 114 3.89 -10.21 3.81
CA ILE A 114 4.54 -10.72 5.02
C ILE A 114 5.04 -9.56 5.90
N ALA A 115 5.66 -8.53 5.29
CA ALA A 115 6.15 -7.38 6.02
C ALA A 115 5.02 -6.61 6.73
N VAL A 116 3.88 -6.39 6.08
CA VAL A 116 2.69 -5.77 6.69
C VAL A 116 2.25 -6.57 7.92
N LEU A 117 2.16 -7.90 7.82
CA LEU A 117 1.78 -8.76 8.95
C LEU A 117 2.79 -8.66 10.10
N LEU A 118 4.09 -8.63 9.82
CA LEU A 118 5.13 -8.46 10.83
C LEU A 118 5.04 -7.10 11.52
N VAL A 119 4.75 -6.03 10.79
CA VAL A 119 4.60 -4.68 11.38
C VAL A 119 3.34 -4.58 12.24
N ILE A 120 2.23 -5.20 11.83
CA ILE A 120 1.02 -5.30 12.66
C ILE A 120 1.30 -6.11 13.94
N GLY A 121 2.00 -7.25 13.81
CA GLY A 121 2.43 -8.06 14.95
C GLY A 121 3.36 -7.30 15.91
N TYR A 122 4.26 -6.49 15.37
CA TYR A 122 5.11 -5.59 16.16
C TYR A 122 4.28 -4.56 16.93
N LEU A 123 3.28 -3.94 16.30
CA LEU A 123 2.39 -2.99 17.00
C LEU A 123 1.58 -3.67 18.09
N PHE A 124 1.08 -4.88 17.84
CA PHE A 124 0.39 -5.67 18.86
C PHE A 124 1.29 -5.93 20.07
N PHE A 125 2.55 -6.30 19.83
CA PHE A 125 3.55 -6.48 20.88
C PHE A 125 3.83 -5.16 21.62
N LEU A 126 4.00 -4.04 20.92
CA LEU A 126 4.26 -2.73 21.52
C LEU A 126 3.08 -2.28 22.41
N ASP A 127 1.84 -2.49 21.94
CA ASP A 127 0.60 -2.15 22.63
C ASP A 127 0.40 -2.97 23.93
N SER A 128 1.01 -4.15 24.04
CA SER A 128 0.98 -4.96 25.27
C SER A 128 1.67 -4.30 26.47
N PHE A 129 2.59 -3.36 26.22
CA PHE A 129 3.27 -2.60 27.27
C PHE A 129 2.52 -1.33 27.71
N ARG A 130 1.34 -1.06 27.15
CA ARG A 130 0.56 0.15 27.44
C ARG A 130 -0.88 -0.17 27.80
N HIS A 131 -1.46 0.66 28.66
CA HIS A 131 -2.88 0.62 28.97
C HIS A 131 -3.60 1.92 28.58
N PRO A 132 -4.80 1.83 27.98
CA PRO A 132 -5.45 0.59 27.53
C PRO A 132 -4.83 0.04 26.23
N HIS A 133 -5.01 -1.25 25.97
CA HIS A 133 -4.46 -1.96 24.81
C HIS A 133 -5.26 -1.63 23.52
N ILE A 134 -4.94 -0.52 22.87
CA ILE A 134 -5.70 0.04 21.75
C ILE A 134 -5.72 -0.92 20.55
N VAL A 135 -4.59 -1.53 20.20
CA VAL A 135 -4.46 -2.45 19.07
C VAL A 135 -5.17 -3.77 19.37
N GLN A 136 -5.10 -4.25 20.61
CA GLN A 136 -5.81 -5.47 21.01
C GLN A 136 -7.32 -5.26 20.97
N ILE A 137 -7.82 -4.12 21.47
CA ILE A 137 -9.24 -3.77 21.41
C ILE A 137 -9.69 -3.67 19.95
N TRP A 138 -8.90 -3.02 19.08
CA TRP A 138 -9.18 -2.92 17.66
C TRP A 138 -9.36 -4.29 16.98
N LEU A 139 -8.46 -5.26 17.26
CA LEU A 139 -8.57 -6.63 16.75
C LEU A 139 -9.79 -7.35 17.30
N LEU A 140 -10.04 -7.23 18.61
CA LEU A 140 -11.16 -7.89 19.27
C LEU A 140 -12.51 -7.37 18.78
N GLN A 141 -12.61 -6.10 18.36
CA GLN A 141 -13.82 -5.51 17.79
C GLN A 141 -14.18 -6.06 16.40
N MET A 142 -13.27 -6.77 15.71
CA MET A 142 -13.57 -7.45 14.46
C MET A 142 -14.13 -8.86 14.73
N HIS A 143 -15.44 -8.96 14.90
CA HIS A 143 -16.12 -10.23 15.17
C HIS A 143 -16.60 -10.94 13.90
N ALA A 144 -16.90 -10.19 12.83
CA ALA A 144 -17.44 -10.74 11.59
C ALA A 144 -16.33 -11.08 10.59
N VAL A 145 -16.48 -12.19 9.88
CA VAL A 145 -15.53 -12.65 8.85
C VAL A 145 -15.37 -11.59 7.75
N ASP A 146 -16.45 -10.88 7.40
CA ASP A 146 -16.43 -9.86 6.36
C ASP A 146 -15.55 -8.65 6.73
N GLN A 147 -15.43 -8.32 8.03
CA GLN A 147 -14.53 -7.26 8.50
C GLN A 147 -13.07 -7.65 8.22
N TRP A 148 -12.70 -8.88 8.59
CA TRP A 148 -11.35 -9.42 8.36
C TRP A 148 -11.01 -9.51 6.87
N LEU A 149 -11.92 -10.09 6.08
CA LEU A 149 -11.74 -10.20 4.63
C LEU A 149 -11.65 -8.83 3.99
N GLY A 150 -12.43 -7.85 4.45
CA GLY A 150 -12.38 -6.47 3.98
C GLY A 150 -11.05 -5.77 4.26
N VAL A 151 -10.48 -5.93 5.45
CA VAL A 151 -9.15 -5.38 5.79
C VAL A 151 -8.07 -6.03 4.93
N ILE A 152 -8.08 -7.37 4.81
CA ILE A 152 -7.13 -8.10 3.96
C ILE A 152 -7.26 -7.67 2.51
N PHE A 153 -8.48 -7.54 2.00
CA PHE A 153 -8.75 -7.07 0.64
C PHE A 153 -8.22 -5.65 0.42
N GLY A 154 -8.41 -4.74 1.36
CA GLY A 154 -7.84 -3.39 1.32
C GLY A 154 -6.31 -3.39 1.28
N ILE A 155 -5.65 -4.24 2.08
CA ILE A 155 -4.19 -4.40 2.06
C ILE A 155 -3.75 -4.92 0.67
N ILE A 156 -4.39 -5.94 0.13
CA ILE A 156 -4.08 -6.50 -1.19
C ILE A 156 -4.17 -5.42 -2.27
N LEU A 157 -5.28 -4.68 -2.32
CA LEU A 157 -5.47 -3.60 -3.28
C LEU A 157 -4.42 -2.50 -3.12
N ASN A 158 -4.06 -2.15 -1.88
CA ASN A 158 -3.04 -1.13 -1.63
C ASN A 158 -1.67 -1.54 -2.16
N ILE A 159 -1.26 -2.80 -1.91
CA ILE A 159 0.00 -3.35 -2.44
C ILE A 159 0.01 -3.25 -3.97
N LEU A 160 -1.09 -3.63 -4.64
CA LEU A 160 -1.18 -3.58 -6.10
C LEU A 160 -1.10 -2.15 -6.64
N VAL A 161 -1.85 -1.21 -6.06
CA VAL A 161 -1.84 0.20 -6.46
C VAL A 161 -0.45 0.79 -6.29
N VAL A 162 0.18 0.60 -5.13
CA VAL A 162 1.52 1.11 -4.83
C VAL A 162 2.56 0.50 -5.74
N PHE A 163 2.48 -0.79 -6.03
CA PHE A 163 3.40 -1.46 -6.95
C PHE A 163 3.36 -0.83 -8.35
N PHE A 164 2.16 -0.72 -8.94
CA PHE A 164 2.04 -0.18 -10.30
C PHE A 164 2.38 1.32 -10.37
N LEU A 165 2.04 2.08 -9.32
CA LEU A 165 2.45 3.47 -9.22
C LEU A 165 3.98 3.62 -9.15
N SER A 166 4.66 2.79 -8.35
CA SER A 166 6.12 2.83 -8.28
C SER A 166 6.77 2.40 -9.60
N LEU A 167 6.21 1.39 -10.26
CA LEU A 167 6.66 0.95 -11.58
C LEU A 167 6.47 2.05 -12.64
N LEU A 168 5.38 2.82 -12.56
CA LEU A 168 5.13 3.98 -13.41
C LEU A 168 6.22 5.05 -13.24
N VAL A 169 6.48 5.47 -12.00
CA VAL A 169 7.46 6.52 -11.68
C VAL A 169 8.86 6.11 -12.12
N SER A 170 9.30 4.90 -11.72
CA SER A 170 10.64 4.39 -12.06
C SER A 170 10.80 3.99 -13.53
N GLY A 171 9.72 3.61 -14.20
CA GLY A 171 9.70 3.34 -15.63
C GLY A 171 9.86 4.62 -16.46
N ALA A 172 9.22 5.72 -16.03
CA ALA A 172 9.27 7.00 -16.72
C ALA A 172 10.60 7.75 -16.52
N LEU A 173 11.27 7.55 -15.38
CA LEU A 173 12.40 8.37 -14.95
C LEU A 173 13.68 7.54 -14.77
N LYS A 174 14.81 8.12 -15.19
CA LYS A 174 16.11 7.44 -15.14
C LYS A 174 16.88 7.65 -13.84
N ASN A 175 16.89 8.89 -13.36
CA ASN A 175 17.69 9.26 -12.21
C ASN A 175 17.04 8.74 -10.92
N ILE A 176 17.75 7.83 -10.24
CA ILE A 176 17.31 7.23 -8.99
C ILE A 176 17.00 8.28 -7.92
N TYR A 177 17.80 9.34 -7.79
CA TYR A 177 17.59 10.37 -6.79
C TYR A 177 16.29 11.13 -7.04
N LEU A 178 16.01 11.48 -8.30
CA LEU A 178 14.78 12.15 -8.71
C LEU A 178 13.56 11.24 -8.47
N VAL A 179 13.66 9.95 -8.81
CA VAL A 179 12.62 8.96 -8.53
C VAL A 179 12.31 8.88 -7.04
N GLN A 180 13.34 8.82 -6.18
CA GLN A 180 13.12 8.77 -4.74
C GLN A 180 12.52 10.07 -4.20
N SER A 181 12.93 11.24 -4.69
CA SER A 181 12.32 12.53 -4.32
C SER A 181 10.83 12.57 -4.66
N ILE A 182 10.43 12.07 -5.84
CA ILE A 182 9.02 11.97 -6.23
C ILE A 182 8.28 10.97 -5.34
N ASN A 183 8.88 9.84 -5.00
CA ASN A 183 8.26 8.87 -4.09
C ASN A 183 8.02 9.47 -2.69
N ILE A 184 8.93 10.32 -2.19
CA ILE A 184 8.72 11.07 -0.94
C ILE A 184 7.51 12.00 -1.08
N LEU A 185 7.42 12.76 -2.18
CA LEU A 185 6.28 13.64 -2.44
C LEU A 185 4.96 12.86 -2.49
N ILE A 186 4.93 11.72 -3.19
CA ILE A 186 3.76 10.83 -3.26
C ILE A 186 3.39 10.32 -1.87
N LEU A 187 4.36 9.85 -1.08
CA LEU A 187 4.12 9.37 0.29
C LEU A 187 3.48 10.48 1.14
N VAL A 188 4.00 11.70 1.08
CA VAL A 188 3.45 12.86 1.81
C VAL A 188 2.02 13.13 1.35
N LEU A 189 1.76 13.19 0.05
CA LEU A 189 0.41 13.40 -0.49
C LEU A 189 -0.56 12.30 -0.03
N PHE A 190 -0.11 11.04 0.01
CA PHE A 190 -0.91 9.91 0.46
C PHE A 190 -1.24 10.01 1.96
N LEU A 191 -0.30 10.47 2.79
CA LEU A 191 -0.52 10.67 4.22
C LEU A 191 -1.53 11.78 4.51
N PHE A 192 -1.41 12.93 3.83
CA PHE A 192 -2.27 14.09 4.08
C PHE A 192 -3.64 13.98 3.42
N PHE A 193 -3.73 13.50 2.18
CA PHE A 193 -4.97 13.48 1.41
C PHE A 193 -5.60 12.10 1.28
N GLY A 194 -4.96 11.06 1.84
CA GLY A 194 -5.50 9.71 1.88
C GLY A 194 -6.42 9.43 3.07
N ASP A 195 -6.86 10.44 3.81
CA ASP A 195 -7.75 10.32 4.98
C ASP A 195 -7.22 9.40 6.12
N PHE A 196 -5.90 9.19 6.22
CA PHE A 196 -5.29 8.55 7.41
C PHE A 196 -5.53 9.33 8.70
N PHE A 197 -5.65 10.66 8.58
CA PHE A 197 -5.81 11.59 9.69
C PHE A 197 -7.15 12.32 9.62
N ILE A 198 -8.23 11.58 9.32
CA ILE A 198 -9.59 12.10 9.12
C ILE A 198 -10.15 12.91 10.30
N ASP A 199 -9.58 12.74 11.49
CA ASP A 199 -9.96 13.45 12.71
C ASP A 199 -9.52 14.91 12.71
N LEU A 200 -8.43 15.22 12.00
CA LEU A 200 -7.91 16.58 11.90
C LEU A 200 -8.89 17.46 11.13
N GLY A 201 -9.13 18.67 11.64
CA GLY A 201 -10.10 19.60 11.05
C GLY A 201 -9.80 20.00 9.60
N TYR A 202 -8.57 19.82 9.11
CA TYR A 202 -8.25 20.06 7.70
C TYR A 202 -8.86 19.01 6.78
N ALA A 203 -8.95 17.75 7.22
CA ALA A 203 -9.39 16.61 6.40
C ALA A 203 -10.87 16.74 6.00
N THR A 204 -11.64 17.51 6.77
CA THR A 204 -13.05 17.80 6.52
C THR A 204 -13.28 19.07 5.71
N SER A 205 -12.23 19.81 5.35
CA SER A 205 -12.36 20.99 4.49
C SER A 205 -12.76 20.57 3.06
N LYS A 206 -13.66 21.32 2.42
CA LYS A 206 -14.11 21.02 1.05
C LYS A 206 -12.94 20.90 0.06
N ALA A 207 -11.92 21.74 0.21
CA ALA A 207 -10.72 21.71 -0.62
C ALA A 207 -9.93 20.40 -0.44
N ALA A 208 -9.68 19.98 0.80
CA ALA A 208 -8.99 18.71 1.07
C ALA A 208 -9.78 17.50 0.56
N ILE A 209 -11.11 17.53 0.70
CA ILE A 209 -11.98 16.46 0.20
C ILE A 209 -11.84 16.33 -1.32
N VAL A 210 -11.94 17.46 -2.05
CA VAL A 210 -11.85 17.49 -3.52
C VAL A 210 -10.47 17.04 -4.00
N VAL A 211 -9.39 17.55 -3.42
CA VAL A 211 -8.02 17.11 -3.77
C VAL A 211 -7.83 15.63 -3.47
N GLY A 212 -8.37 15.16 -2.35
CA GLY A 212 -8.31 13.76 -1.94
C GLY A 212 -8.94 12.80 -2.96
N TYR A 213 -9.96 13.21 -3.73
CA TYR A 213 -10.53 12.33 -4.77
C TYR A 213 -9.55 12.03 -5.91
N PHE A 214 -8.48 12.80 -6.09
CA PHE A 214 -7.41 12.50 -7.04
C PHE A 214 -6.32 11.58 -6.47
N ILE A 215 -6.42 11.23 -5.18
CA ILE A 215 -5.43 10.45 -4.47
C ILE A 215 -5.96 9.03 -4.26
N PRO A 216 -5.35 7.99 -4.87
CA PRO A 216 -5.85 6.62 -4.80
C PRO A 216 -5.88 6.09 -3.36
N GLN A 217 -4.98 6.58 -2.50
CA GLN A 217 -4.91 6.19 -1.10
C GLN A 217 -6.20 6.48 -0.33
N LYS A 218 -6.93 7.55 -0.69
CA LYS A 218 -8.20 7.90 -0.07
C LYS A 218 -9.25 6.81 -0.26
N TYR A 219 -9.28 6.18 -1.42
CA TYR A 219 -10.23 5.12 -1.71
C TYR A 219 -9.90 3.88 -0.87
N LEU A 220 -8.62 3.54 -0.76
CA LEU A 220 -8.12 2.40 0.00
C LEU A 220 -8.38 2.51 1.51
N THR A 221 -8.15 3.69 2.09
CA THR A 221 -8.45 3.92 3.52
C THR A 221 -9.94 3.79 3.81
N TRP A 222 -10.79 4.32 2.93
CA TRP A 222 -12.24 4.21 3.07
C TRP A 222 -12.77 2.79 2.87
N ILE A 223 -12.19 1.97 1.98
CA ILE A 223 -12.51 0.53 1.89
C ILE A 223 -12.32 -0.11 3.26
N VAL A 224 -11.14 0.09 3.86
CA VAL A 224 -10.78 -0.52 5.13
C VAL A 224 -11.65 0.00 6.29
N TYR A 225 -11.97 1.30 6.31
CA TYR A 225 -12.88 1.88 7.30
C TYR A 225 -14.31 1.35 7.21
N MET A 226 -14.88 1.30 6.00
CA MET A 226 -16.26 0.85 5.79
C MET A 226 -16.43 -0.63 6.08
N PHE A 227 -15.47 -1.47 5.70
CA PHE A 227 -15.49 -2.90 6.04
C PHE A 227 -15.35 -3.11 7.56
N TYR A 228 -14.42 -2.41 8.21
CA TYR A 228 -14.24 -2.51 9.66
C TYR A 228 -15.51 -2.15 10.44
N THR A 229 -16.20 -1.09 10.02
CA THR A 229 -17.42 -0.60 10.71
C THR A 229 -18.72 -1.23 10.24
N GLN A 230 -18.68 -2.05 9.19
CA GLN A 230 -19.87 -2.58 8.51
C GLN A 230 -20.87 -1.47 8.13
N SER A 231 -20.36 -0.33 7.67
CA SER A 231 -21.14 0.89 7.41
C SER A 231 -22.28 0.70 6.38
N GLU A 232 -22.18 -0.29 5.47
CA GLU A 232 -23.26 -0.62 4.53
C GLU A 232 -24.47 -1.28 5.20
N ILE A 233 -24.22 -2.11 6.22
CA ILE A 233 -25.27 -2.87 6.93
C ILE A 233 -25.88 -1.99 8.01
N ASN A 234 -25.04 -1.20 8.68
CA ASN A 234 -25.44 -0.31 9.75
C ASN A 234 -24.90 1.10 9.50
N SER A 235 -25.79 2.02 9.14
CA SER A 235 -25.45 3.44 8.91
C SER A 235 -24.79 4.11 10.12
N TYR A 236 -25.03 3.62 11.34
CA TYR A 236 -24.32 4.10 12.53
C TYR A 236 -22.80 3.87 12.46
N GLY A 237 -22.33 2.92 11.64
CA GLY A 237 -20.92 2.65 11.39
C GLY A 237 -20.17 3.88 10.85
N PHE A 238 -20.83 4.72 10.05
CA PHE A 238 -20.23 5.95 9.53
C PHE A 238 -19.85 6.94 10.65
N PHE A 239 -20.59 6.98 11.75
CA PHE A 239 -20.27 7.85 12.89
C PHE A 239 -19.04 7.38 13.68
N LEU A 240 -18.64 6.11 13.52
CA LEU A 240 -17.35 5.64 14.03
C LEU A 240 -16.18 6.17 13.17
N ILE A 241 -16.41 6.37 11.87
CA ILE A 241 -15.44 6.91 10.89
C ILE A 241 -15.35 8.43 10.97
N VAL A 242 -16.46 9.13 11.18
CA VAL A 242 -16.51 10.60 11.23
C VAL A 242 -17.36 11.03 12.42
N PRO A 243 -16.80 11.73 13.42
CA PRO A 243 -17.39 11.85 14.75
C PRO A 243 -18.51 12.90 14.86
N ALA A 244 -18.88 13.56 13.76
CA ALA A 244 -19.85 14.65 13.79
C ALA A 244 -20.78 14.62 12.57
N ILE A 245 -22.08 14.86 12.81
CA ILE A 245 -23.17 14.76 11.82
C ILE A 245 -23.04 15.83 10.72
N ASP A 246 -22.40 16.95 11.02
CA ASP A 246 -22.15 18.08 10.14
C ASP A 246 -20.94 17.89 9.22
N ARG A 247 -20.13 16.85 9.44
CA ARG A 247 -18.95 16.57 8.61
C ARG A 247 -19.36 15.85 7.33
N ASN A 248 -18.87 16.36 6.20
CA ASN A 248 -19.07 15.74 4.91
C ASN A 248 -18.35 14.38 4.84
N LEU A 249 -19.10 13.31 4.57
CA LEU A 249 -18.54 12.00 4.25
C LEU A 249 -17.95 12.03 2.83
N SER A 250 -16.75 11.47 2.66
CA SER A 250 -16.14 11.37 1.33
C SER A 250 -16.87 10.38 0.44
N PHE A 251 -17.45 9.33 1.02
CA PHE A 251 -18.16 8.27 0.29
C PHE A 251 -19.37 7.80 1.11
N LEU A 252 -20.45 7.47 0.40
CA LEU A 252 -21.72 7.04 0.99
C LEU A 252 -22.00 5.55 0.83
N SER A 253 -21.25 4.88 -0.06
CA SER A 253 -21.35 3.43 -0.25
C SER A 253 -20.00 2.83 -0.63
N ILE A 254 -19.74 1.59 -0.21
CA ILE A 254 -18.53 0.80 -0.44
C ILE A 254 -18.21 0.60 -1.92
N TYR A 255 -19.22 0.61 -2.80
CA TYR A 255 -19.01 0.48 -4.23
C TYR A 255 -18.21 1.67 -4.80
N GLN A 256 -18.36 2.86 -4.23
CA GLN A 256 -17.66 4.07 -4.67
C GLN A 256 -16.13 3.94 -4.48
N PRO A 257 -15.61 3.66 -3.27
CA PRO A 257 -14.18 3.53 -3.08
C PRO A 257 -13.60 2.29 -3.79
N ILE A 258 -14.34 1.17 -3.91
CA ILE A 258 -13.90 0.00 -4.68
C ILE A 258 -13.74 0.35 -6.17
N PHE A 259 -14.77 0.93 -6.79
CA PHE A 259 -14.73 1.25 -8.21
C PHE A 259 -13.66 2.29 -8.53
N GLY A 260 -13.52 3.32 -7.70
CA GLY A 260 -12.44 4.30 -7.83
C GLY A 260 -11.05 3.67 -7.74
N THR A 261 -10.85 2.73 -6.81
CA THR A 261 -9.59 1.99 -6.69
C THR A 261 -9.30 1.17 -7.95
N LEU A 262 -10.30 0.49 -8.52
CA LEU A 262 -10.14 -0.29 -9.75
C LEU A 262 -9.79 0.59 -10.96
N ILE A 263 -10.37 1.80 -11.06
CA ILE A 263 -10.00 2.77 -12.09
C ILE A 263 -8.53 3.15 -11.96
N PHE A 264 -8.07 3.55 -10.76
CA PHE A 264 -6.66 3.89 -10.54
C PHE A 264 -5.73 2.71 -10.85
N LEU A 265 -6.11 1.51 -10.43
CA LEU A 265 -5.34 0.29 -10.70
C LEU A 265 -5.23 0.01 -12.20
N GLY A 266 -6.33 0.14 -12.95
CA GLY A 266 -6.34 0.02 -14.41
C GLY A 266 -5.45 1.07 -15.08
N LEU A 267 -5.57 2.33 -14.68
CA LEU A 267 -4.76 3.43 -15.21
C LEU A 267 -3.27 3.24 -14.92
N PHE A 268 -2.89 2.91 -13.68
CA PHE A 268 -1.49 2.71 -13.31
C PHE A 268 -0.90 1.45 -13.93
N SER A 269 -1.63 0.35 -14.03
CA SER A 269 -1.13 -0.87 -14.65
C SER A 269 -0.84 -0.69 -16.15
N VAL A 270 -1.76 -0.06 -16.89
CA VAL A 270 -1.57 0.24 -18.32
C VAL A 270 -0.43 1.25 -18.51
N SER A 271 -0.46 2.34 -17.75
CA SER A 271 0.55 3.40 -17.88
C SER A 271 1.95 2.93 -17.49
N SER A 272 2.07 2.12 -16.43
CA SER A 272 3.36 1.56 -15.98
C SER A 272 3.94 0.58 -16.99
N TYR A 273 3.10 -0.22 -17.66
CA TYR A 273 3.55 -1.07 -18.76
C TYR A 273 4.17 -0.25 -19.89
N PHE A 274 3.49 0.81 -20.34
CA PHE A 274 4.02 1.68 -21.39
C PHE A 274 5.28 2.45 -20.95
N ALA A 275 5.31 2.95 -19.73
CA ALA A 275 6.49 3.62 -19.16
C ALA A 275 7.70 2.68 -19.14
N PHE A 276 7.52 1.43 -18.68
CA PHE A 276 8.57 0.41 -18.69
C PHE A 276 9.04 0.05 -20.10
N LEU A 277 8.12 -0.01 -21.08
CA LEU A 277 8.47 -0.24 -22.48
C LEU A 277 9.33 0.88 -23.06
N MET A 278 9.00 2.14 -22.77
CA MET A 278 9.75 3.30 -23.24
C MET A 278 11.13 3.38 -22.56
N GLY A 279 11.19 3.13 -21.26
CA GLY A 279 12.43 3.15 -20.48
C GLY A 279 13.46 2.08 -20.89
N THR A 280 13.02 0.98 -21.52
CA THR A 280 13.87 -0.16 -21.93
C THR A 280 14.20 -0.22 -23.43
N LYS A 281 13.72 0.73 -24.25
CA LYS A 281 13.96 0.77 -25.71
C LYS A 281 15.23 1.53 -26.13
N ARG A 282 15.94 2.16 -25.20
CA ARG A 282 17.21 2.86 -25.42
C ARG A 282 18.31 2.25 -24.56
#